data_AF-A0A455UGX9-F1
#
_entry.id   AF-A0A455UGX9-F1
#
_cell.length_a   1.000
_cell.length_b   1.000
_cell.length_c   1.000
_cell.angle_alpha   90.00
_cell.angle_beta   90.00
_cell.angle_gamma   90.00
#
_symmetry.space_group_name_H-M   'P 1'
#
loop_
_entity.id
_entity.type
_entity.pdbx_description
1 polymer ?
#
loop_
_entity_poly.entity_id
_entity_poly.type
_entity_poly.pdbx_seq_one_letter_code
_entity_poly.pdbx_strand_id
1 'polypeptide(L)'
;MVNFPTFYQAMDFTQHIVKLGPTAVELVDRTMIELSLENPAFRPVIEKALIGKPEAILLVEFAGHDHAKQLDALRGLNELMGDLGLPGSVVDMPEAAEQKALWNVRKAGLNIMMSMKG
;
A
#
# COMPACT_ATOMS: atom_id res chain seq x y z
N MET A 1 -0.34 3.51 -2.47
CA MET A 1 -1.07 2.55 -1.59
C MET A 1 -2.38 2.19 -2.24
N VAL A 2 -2.65 0.92 -2.50
CA VAL A 2 -3.92 0.49 -3.12
C VAL A 2 -4.81 -0.14 -2.06
N ASN A 3 -6.04 0.36 -1.90
CA ASN A 3 -6.98 -0.05 -0.87
C ASN A 3 -8.03 -0.99 -1.46
N PHE A 4 -8.17 -2.17 -0.87
CA PHE A 4 -9.09 -3.19 -1.35
C PHE A 4 -10.23 -3.42 -0.35
N PRO A 5 -11.48 -3.50 -0.83
CA PRO A 5 -12.59 -3.82 0.05
C PRO A 5 -12.58 -5.29 0.48
N THR A 6 -11.85 -6.17 -0.21
CA THR A 6 -11.66 -7.57 0.18
C THR A 6 -10.21 -8.02 0.04
N PHE A 7 -9.77 -8.94 0.89
CA PHE A 7 -8.44 -9.57 0.77
C PHE A 7 -8.27 -10.33 -0.55
N TYR A 8 -9.33 -10.99 -1.03
CA TYR A 8 -9.29 -11.75 -2.29
C TYR A 8 -8.98 -10.85 -3.49
N GLN A 9 -9.60 -9.66 -3.57
CA GLN A 9 -9.30 -8.73 -4.66
C GLN A 9 -7.85 -8.23 -4.63
N ALA A 10 -7.27 -8.01 -3.45
CA ALA A 10 -5.86 -7.63 -3.35
C ALA A 10 -4.96 -8.73 -3.96
N MET A 11 -5.24 -10.00 -3.66
CA MET A 11 -4.52 -11.14 -4.23
C MET A 11 -4.71 -11.25 -5.74
N ASP A 12 -5.96 -11.19 -6.21
CA ASP A 12 -6.30 -11.33 -7.63
C ASP A 12 -5.70 -10.18 -8.46
N PHE A 13 -5.81 -8.94 -8.00
CA PHE A 13 -5.39 -7.77 -8.77
C PHE A 13 -3.87 -7.58 -8.80
N THR A 14 -3.15 -8.20 -7.87
CA THR A 14 -1.68 -8.21 -7.86
C THR A 14 -1.11 -8.66 -9.20
N GLN A 15 -1.72 -9.66 -9.86
CA GLN A 15 -1.25 -10.16 -11.17
C GLN A 15 -1.34 -9.11 -12.30
N HIS A 16 -2.23 -8.13 -12.16
CA HIS A 16 -2.39 -7.04 -13.11
C HIS A 16 -1.40 -5.92 -12.78
N ILE A 17 -1.26 -5.57 -11.51
CA ILE A 17 -0.37 -4.51 -11.02
C ILE A 17 1.09 -4.81 -11.36
N VAL A 18 1.55 -6.05 -11.20
CA VAL A 18 2.95 -6.41 -11.49
C VAL A 18 3.34 -6.18 -12.96
N LYS A 19 2.37 -6.12 -13.88
CA LYS A 19 2.63 -5.83 -15.31
C LYS A 19 3.04 -4.38 -15.56
N LEU A 20 2.80 -3.48 -14.60
CA LEU A 20 3.27 -2.08 -14.64
C LEU A 20 4.77 -1.95 -14.31
N GLY A 21 5.45 -3.05 -13.99
CA GLY A 21 6.87 -3.06 -13.63
C GLY A 21 7.22 -2.36 -12.31
N PRO A 22 6.43 -2.50 -11.22
CA PRO A 22 6.85 -2.00 -9.92
C PRO A 22 8.10 -2.72 -9.43
N THR A 23 8.88 -2.03 -8.59
CA THR A 23 10.02 -2.61 -7.89
C THR A 23 9.58 -3.52 -6.75
N ALA A 24 8.43 -3.23 -6.13
CA ALA A 24 7.84 -4.06 -5.09
C ALA A 24 6.31 -4.00 -5.11
N VAL A 25 5.68 -5.12 -4.74
CA VAL A 25 4.26 -5.22 -4.39
C VAL A 25 4.15 -6.04 -3.11
N GLU A 26 3.65 -5.45 -2.04
CA GLU A 26 3.51 -6.12 -0.75
C GLU A 26 2.07 -6.05 -0.24
N LEU A 27 1.58 -7.16 0.27
CA LEU A 27 0.24 -7.29 0.83
C LEU A 27 0.25 -7.07 2.34
N VAL A 28 -0.69 -6.26 2.81
CA VAL A 28 -0.99 -6.09 4.22
C VAL A 28 -2.47 -6.35 4.43
N ASP A 29 -2.80 -7.32 5.28
CA ASP A 29 -4.18 -7.68 5.59
C ASP A 29 -4.80 -6.78 6.67
N ARG A 30 -6.08 -7.00 6.92
CA ARG A 30 -6.86 -6.27 7.91
C ARG A 30 -6.27 -6.35 9.32
N THR A 31 -5.81 -7.52 9.74
CA THR A 31 -5.24 -7.71 11.08
C THR A 31 -4.02 -6.81 11.26
N MET A 32 -3.13 -6.78 10.27
CA MET A 32 -1.95 -5.91 10.28
C MET A 32 -2.30 -4.42 10.24
N ILE A 33 -3.34 -4.06 9.48
CA ILE A 33 -3.84 -2.67 9.44
C ILE A 33 -4.34 -2.27 10.83
N GLU A 34 -5.18 -3.08 11.46
CA GLU A 34 -5.75 -2.81 12.78
C GLU A 34 -4.66 -2.69 13.86
N LEU A 35 -3.70 -3.61 13.89
CA LEU A 35 -2.56 -3.54 14.81
C LEU A 35 -1.70 -2.28 14.60
N SER A 36 -1.49 -1.89 13.35
CA SER A 36 -0.72 -0.68 13.04
C SER A 36 -1.48 0.58 13.46
N LEU A 37 -2.81 0.58 13.36
CA LEU A 37 -3.67 1.65 13.86
C LEU A 37 -3.71 1.70 15.39
N GLU A 38 -3.52 0.60 16.11
CA GLU A 38 -3.44 0.61 17.58
C GLU A 38 -2.17 1.29 18.11
N ASN A 39 -1.08 1.27 17.33
CA ASN A 39 0.17 1.92 17.71
C ASN A 39 0.11 3.45 17.46
N PRO A 40 0.16 4.31 18.50
CA PRO A 40 0.06 5.76 18.34
C PRO A 40 1.16 6.37 17.46
N ALA A 41 2.33 5.74 17.38
CA ALA A 41 3.43 6.22 16.54
C ALA A 41 3.19 5.95 15.05
N PHE A 42 2.40 4.94 14.71
CA PHE A 42 2.15 4.52 13.33
C PHE A 42 0.81 5.00 12.80
N ARG A 43 -0.18 5.15 13.69
CA ARG A 43 -1.54 5.59 13.34
C ARG A 43 -1.58 6.77 12.36
N PRO A 44 -0.86 7.90 12.57
CA PRO A 44 -0.96 9.04 11.65
C PRO A 44 -0.45 8.75 10.23
N VAL A 45 0.50 7.81 10.10
CA VAL A 45 1.05 7.39 8.81
C VAL A 45 0.09 6.44 8.11
N ILE A 46 -0.47 5.48 8.84
CA ILE A 46 -1.42 4.50 8.29
C ILE A 46 -2.74 5.18 7.93
N GLU A 47 -3.29 6.07 8.75
CA GLU A 47 -4.54 6.78 8.43
C GLU A 47 -4.46 7.56 7.12
N LYS A 48 -3.29 8.13 6.79
CA LYS A 48 -3.07 8.76 5.47
C LYS A 48 -3.08 7.78 4.31
N ALA A 49 -2.73 6.52 4.55
CA ALA A 49 -2.66 5.47 3.54
C ALA A 49 -4.01 4.79 3.26
N LEU A 50 -4.97 4.94 4.17
CA LEU A 50 -6.25 4.23 4.14
C LEU A 50 -7.35 5.06 3.48
N ILE A 51 -8.18 4.39 2.70
CA ILE A 51 -9.46 4.91 2.21
C ILE A 51 -10.57 4.13 2.90
N GLY A 52 -11.29 4.80 3.80
CA GLY A 52 -12.35 4.15 4.57
C GLY A 52 -11.80 3.05 5.49
N LYS A 53 -12.33 1.83 5.36
CA LYS A 53 -11.96 0.65 6.17
C LYS A 53 -11.70 -0.55 5.26
N PRO A 54 -10.54 -0.60 4.57
CA PRO A 54 -10.23 -1.70 3.66
C PRO A 54 -9.97 -3.00 4.43
N GLU A 55 -10.20 -4.14 3.77
CA GLU A 55 -9.80 -5.45 4.30
C GLU A 55 -8.36 -5.82 3.95
N ALA A 56 -7.78 -5.16 2.95
CA ALA A 56 -6.37 -5.31 2.59
C ALA A 56 -5.86 -4.07 1.88
N ILE A 57 -4.55 -3.86 1.96
CA ILE A 57 -3.85 -2.86 1.16
C ILE A 57 -2.66 -3.51 0.44
N LEU A 58 -2.36 -3.01 -0.75
CA LEU A 58 -1.09 -3.27 -1.42
C LEU A 58 -0.18 -2.05 -1.35
N LEU A 59 1.04 -2.24 -0.85
CA LEU A 59 2.14 -1.30 -1.00
C LEU A 59 2.77 -1.57 -2.37
N VAL A 60 2.60 -0.63 -3.29
CA VAL A 60 3.18 -0.71 -4.63
C VAL A 60 4.24 0.36 -4.74
N GLU A 61 5.49 -0.04 -5.03
CA GLU A 61 6.64 0.87 -5.13
C GLU A 61 7.16 0.88 -6.56
N PHE A 62 7.32 2.08 -7.13
CA PHE A 62 8.02 2.31 -8.38
C PHE A 62 9.30 3.10 -8.07
N ALA A 63 10.46 2.56 -8.44
CA ALA A 63 11.75 3.18 -8.20
C ALA A 63 12.60 3.24 -9.47
N GLY A 64 13.37 4.32 -9.61
CA GLY A 64 14.28 4.51 -10.73
C GLY A 64 14.92 5.90 -10.74
N HIS A 65 15.82 6.12 -11.70
CA HIS A 65 16.60 7.37 -11.81
C HIS A 65 15.80 8.56 -12.36
N ASP A 66 14.67 8.30 -13.01
CA ASP A 66 13.81 9.32 -13.61
C ASP A 66 12.52 9.42 -12.80
N HIS A 67 12.37 10.52 -12.07
CA HIS A 67 11.22 10.79 -11.21
C HIS A 67 9.93 10.96 -12.01
N ALA A 68 9.98 11.57 -13.20
CA ALA A 68 8.80 11.76 -14.03
C ALA A 68 8.21 10.41 -14.45
N LYS A 69 9.06 9.43 -14.80
CA LYS A 69 8.62 8.06 -15.09
C LYS A 69 7.96 7.36 -13.90
N GLN A 70 8.42 7.63 -12.66
CA GLN A 70 7.77 7.05 -11.48
C GLN A 70 6.38 7.65 -11.24
N LEU A 71 6.23 8.96 -11.46
CA LEU A 71 4.94 9.63 -11.40
C LEU A 71 3.98 9.12 -12.48
N ASP A 72 4.48 8.88 -13.70
CA ASP A 72 3.66 8.32 -14.78
C ASP A 72 3.26 6.86 -14.49
N ALA A 73 4.15 6.04 -13.92
CA ALA A 73 3.80 4.69 -13.46
C ALA A 73 2.72 4.72 -12.36
N LEU A 74 2.80 5.69 -11.44
CA LEU A 74 1.80 5.89 -10.39
C LEU A 74 0.43 6.31 -10.96
N ARG A 75 0.41 7.15 -12.01
CA ARG A 75 -0.81 7.45 -12.77
C ARG A 75 -1.36 6.21 -13.46
N GLY A 76 -0.51 5.41 -14.09
CA GLY A 76 -0.91 4.14 -14.71
C GLY A 76 -1.49 3.14 -13.71
N LEU A 77 -1.01 3.15 -12.46
CA LEU A 77 -1.63 2.37 -11.38
C LEU A 77 -3.05 2.88 -11.07
N ASN A 78 -3.26 4.19 -10.97
CA ASN A 78 -4.59 4.76 -10.76
C ASN A 78 -5.56 4.40 -11.90
N GLU A 79 -5.11 4.52 -13.15
CA GLU A 79 -5.88 4.16 -14.35
C GLU A 79 -6.25 2.68 -14.34
N LEU A 80 -5.27 1.79 -14.12
CA LEU A 80 -5.48 0.35 -14.04
C LEU A 80 -6.51 -0.01 -12.97
N MET A 81 -6.42 0.59 -11.79
CA MET A 81 -7.39 0.31 -10.72
C MET A 81 -8.79 0.80 -11.08
N GLY A 82 -8.91 1.90 -11.82
CA GLY A 82 -10.18 2.36 -12.40
C GLY A 82 -10.76 1.35 -13.40
N ASP A 83 -9.94 0.87 -14.34
CA ASP A 83 -10.32 -0.12 -15.36
C ASP A 83 -10.75 -1.46 -14.73
N LEU A 84 -10.15 -1.83 -13.61
CA LEU A 84 -10.51 -3.02 -12.83
C LEU A 84 -11.71 -2.80 -11.89
N GLY A 85 -12.39 -1.65 -11.97
CA GLY A 85 -13.62 -1.36 -11.23
C GLY A 85 -13.41 -0.89 -9.78
N LEU A 86 -12.21 -0.46 -9.42
CA LEU A 86 -11.88 0.14 -8.11
C LEU A 86 -11.32 1.57 -8.28
N PRO A 87 -12.07 2.50 -8.90
CA PRO A 87 -11.62 3.89 -9.03
C PRO A 87 -11.46 4.56 -7.66
N GLY A 88 -10.46 5.42 -7.53
CA GLY A 88 -10.18 6.14 -6.28
C GLY A 88 -9.73 5.24 -5.13
N SER A 89 -9.30 4.01 -5.40
CA SER A 89 -8.74 3.08 -4.41
C SER A 89 -7.25 3.33 -4.11
N VAL A 90 -6.59 4.18 -4.90
CA VAL A 90 -5.16 4.45 -4.77
C VAL A 90 -4.95 5.75 -3.99
N VAL A 91 -4.09 5.70 -2.97
CA VAL A 91 -3.49 6.88 -2.35
C VAL A 91 -2.07 7.02 -2.87
N ASP A 92 -1.81 8.12 -3.57
CA ASP A 92 -0.50 8.47 -4.11
C ASP A 92 0.42 8.99 -3.00
N MET A 93 1.68 8.53 -3.00
CA MET A 93 2.71 8.92 -2.03
C MET A 93 4.03 9.27 -2.74
N PRO A 94 4.07 10.33 -3.56
CA PRO A 94 5.28 10.70 -4.31
C PRO A 94 6.37 11.30 -3.42
N GLU A 95 6.03 11.79 -2.23
CA GLU A 95 6.94 12.50 -1.36
C GLU A 95 7.84 11.55 -0.54
N ALA A 96 9.15 11.78 -0.60
CA ALA A 96 10.15 10.94 0.07
C ALA A 96 9.95 10.84 1.59
N ALA A 97 9.43 11.90 2.23
CA ALA A 97 9.15 11.91 3.65
C ALA A 97 8.03 10.91 4.03
N GLU A 98 6.99 10.82 3.21
CA GLU A 98 5.85 9.93 3.42
C GLU A 98 6.25 8.48 3.12
N GLN A 99 7.00 8.26 2.03
CA GLN A 99 7.60 6.96 1.70
C GLN A 99 8.47 6.43 2.85
N LYS A 100 9.35 7.28 3.40
CA LYS A 100 10.21 6.93 4.54
C LYS A 100 9.40 6.56 5.78
N ALA A 101 8.34 7.33 6.08
CA ALA A 101 7.48 7.05 7.22
C ALA A 101 6.78 5.69 7.06
N LEU A 102 6.22 5.41 5.89
CA LEU A 102 5.58 4.12 5.58
C LEU A 102 6.58 2.95 5.69
N TRP A 103 7.81 3.13 5.20
CA TRP A 103 8.86 2.11 5.30
C TRP A 103 9.26 1.80 6.74
N ASN A 104 9.25 2.81 7.62
CA ASN A 104 9.49 2.60 9.04
C ASN A 104 8.37 1.78 9.68
N VAL A 105 7.11 2.04 9.32
CA VAL A 105 5.98 1.22 9.78
C VAL A 105 6.13 -0.21 9.27
N ARG A 106 6.44 -0.41 7.98
CA ARG A 106 6.68 -1.74 7.42
C ARG A 106 7.76 -2.51 8.17
N LYS A 107 8.92 -1.88 8.41
CA LYS A 107 10.03 -2.49 9.16
C LYS A 107 9.62 -2.88 10.58
N ALA A 108 8.82 -2.06 11.24
CA ALA A 108 8.34 -2.32 12.59
C ALA A 108 7.21 -3.35 12.65
N GLY A 109 6.35 -3.41 11.63
CA GLY A 109 5.23 -4.36 11.53
C GLY A 109 5.70 -5.81 11.58
N LEU A 110 6.85 -6.12 10.98
CA LEU A 110 7.48 -7.45 11.08
C LEU A 110 7.79 -7.84 12.54
N ASN A 111 8.25 -6.89 13.35
CA ASN A 111 8.53 -7.12 14.78
C ASN A 111 7.25 -7.31 15.59
N ILE A 112 6.17 -6.59 15.23
CA ILE A 112 4.87 -6.75 15.88
C ILE A 112 4.33 -8.16 15.64
N MET A 113 4.32 -8.63 14.39
CA MET A 113 3.87 -10.00 14.05
C MET A 113 4.64 -11.08 14.81
N MET A 114 5.96 -10.94 14.94
CA MET A 114 6.79 -11.91 15.67
C MET A 114 6.53 -11.90 17.19
N SER A 115 5.99 -10.81 17.73
CA SER A 115 5.72 -10.64 19.16
C SER A 115 4.31 -11.02 19.59
N MET A 116 3.38 -11.19 18.64
CA MET A 116 2.04 -11.69 18.92
C MET A 116 2.11 -13.17 19.29
N LYS A 117 2.05 -13.46 20.60
CA LYS A 117 1.77 -14.81 21.07
C LYS A 117 0.32 -15.15 20.71
N GLY A 118 0.12 -16.31 20.09
CA GLY A 118 -1.20 -16.90 19.89
C GLY A 118 -1.90 -17.24 21.19
#